data_AF-A0A8X7MHH5-F1
#
_entry.id   AF-A0A8X7MHH5-F1
#
_cell.length_a   1.000
_cell.length_b   1.000
_cell.length_c   1.000
_cell.angle_alpha   90.00
_cell.angle_beta   90.00
_cell.angle_gamma   90.00
#
_symmetry.space_group_name_H-M   'P 1'
#
loop_
_entity.id
_entity.type
_entity.pdbx_description
1 polymer ?
#
loop_
_entity_poly.entity_id
_entity_poly.type
_entity_poly.pdbx_seq_one_letter_code
_entity_poly.pdbx_strand_id
1 'polypeptide(L)'
;MIAQYSPALLLLWEGHCHIDIAVSPHTFLYMFKYIAKGPDYAAYRVNHPQGQNILQTAQSAASDYINARYLSATEAMWRIYGNTLTSKTPAVIRLSIHGPQANRGQYRAGRDGGSEASTLLRYLLRPAVFAALTYTEYYESITPVRTATPEEQEHRDLIPAGAFLEATEPGLNFPPMLIRRRQRGTVVARINIVRPSAGDAFYIKAILLHRPVRSWLDLRT
;
A
#
# COMPACT_ATOMS: atom_id res chain seq x y z
N MET A 1 17.07 -18.78 -30.56
CA MET A 1 16.13 -17.83 -31.16
C MET A 1 16.98 -16.76 -31.82
N ILE A 2 17.03 -16.73 -33.15
CA ILE A 2 17.79 -15.72 -33.89
C ILE A 2 16.95 -14.45 -33.84
N ALA A 3 17.51 -13.36 -33.33
CA ALA A 3 16.87 -12.05 -33.32
C ALA A 3 16.52 -11.63 -34.74
N GLN A 4 15.23 -11.50 -35.06
CA GLN A 4 14.82 -10.95 -36.36
C GLN A 4 14.91 -9.42 -36.30
N TYR A 5 15.77 -8.83 -37.13
CA TYR A 5 15.89 -7.39 -37.30
C TYR A 5 15.10 -6.94 -38.52
N SER A 6 14.41 -5.80 -38.43
CA SER A 6 13.72 -5.17 -39.56
C SER A 6 14.38 -3.81 -39.85
N PRO A 7 15.11 -3.66 -40.98
CA PRO A 7 15.76 -2.41 -41.35
C PRO A 7 14.80 -1.21 -41.43
N ALA A 8 13.57 -1.45 -41.90
CA ALA A 8 12.56 -0.40 -42.00
C ALA A 8 12.18 0.18 -40.64
N LEU A 9 12.10 -0.66 -39.61
CA LEU A 9 11.74 -0.23 -38.25
C LEU A 9 12.92 0.40 -37.51
N LEU A 10 14.15 -0.06 -37.75
CA LEU A 10 15.35 0.59 -37.22
C LEU A 10 15.50 2.02 -37.76
N LEU A 11 15.25 2.22 -39.05
CA LEU A 11 15.27 3.54 -39.68
C LEU A 11 14.12 4.43 -39.21
N LEU A 12 12.92 3.88 -39.05
CA LEU A 12 11.75 4.65 -38.57
C LEU A 12 11.91 5.12 -37.12
N TRP A 13 12.50 4.30 -36.25
CA TRP A 13 12.60 4.59 -34.82
C TRP A 13 13.94 5.22 -34.41
N GLU A 14 14.88 5.37 -35.35
CA GLU A 14 16.26 5.83 -35.10
C GLU A 14 16.93 5.13 -33.90
N GLY A 15 16.69 3.82 -33.75
CA GLY A 15 17.12 3.09 -32.56
C GLY A 15 17.08 1.57 -32.73
N HIS A 16 17.68 0.86 -31.78
CA HIS A 16 17.67 -0.60 -31.77
C HIS A 16 16.28 -1.13 -31.38
N CYS A 17 15.60 -1.78 -32.33
CA CYS A 17 14.37 -2.51 -32.07
C CYS A 17 14.56 -4.02 -32.33
N HIS A 18 13.96 -4.84 -31.47
CA HIS A 18 13.93 -6.29 -31.58
C HIS A 18 12.48 -6.72 -31.79
N ILE A 19 12.23 -7.55 -32.80
CA ILE A 19 10.88 -7.96 -33.17
C ILE A 19 10.79 -9.46 -33.05
N ASP A 20 9.87 -9.92 -32.20
CA ASP A 20 9.55 -11.32 -32.03
C ASP A 20 8.08 -11.56 -32.39
N ILE A 21 7.83 -12.61 -33.17
CA ILE A 21 6.48 -13.11 -33.44
C ILE A 21 6.13 -14.13 -32.36
N ALA A 22 5.31 -13.74 -31.40
CA ALA A 22 4.87 -14.59 -30.31
C ALA A 22 3.65 -15.45 -30.71
N VAL A 23 3.88 -16.73 -30.98
CA VAL A 23 2.83 -17.69 -31.38
C VAL A 23 2.23 -18.46 -30.17
N SER A 24 2.91 -18.45 -29.01
CA SER A 24 2.50 -19.19 -27.81
C SER A 24 2.30 -18.27 -26.60
N PRO A 25 1.31 -18.56 -25.72
CA PRO A 25 1.16 -17.88 -24.43
C PRO A 25 2.43 -17.91 -23.57
N HIS A 26 3.26 -18.95 -23.71
CA HIS A 26 4.55 -19.04 -23.01
C HIS A 26 5.51 -17.92 -23.43
N THR A 27 5.49 -17.50 -24.69
CA THR A 27 6.32 -16.40 -25.19
C THR A 27 5.90 -15.07 -24.57
N PHE A 28 4.59 -14.85 -24.38
CA PHE A 28 4.08 -13.67 -23.67
C PHE A 28 4.52 -13.65 -22.20
N LEU A 29 4.39 -14.76 -21.49
CA LEU A 29 4.87 -14.89 -20.10
C LEU A 29 6.37 -14.66 -20.00
N TYR A 30 7.12 -15.15 -20.98
CA TYR A 30 8.56 -14.97 -21.07
C TYR A 30 8.93 -13.50 -21.29
N MET A 31 8.25 -12.79 -22.18
CA MET A 31 8.46 -11.35 -22.40
C MET A 31 8.22 -10.54 -21.12
N PHE A 32 7.09 -10.77 -20.43
CA PHE A 32 6.79 -10.09 -19.16
C PHE A 32 7.81 -10.42 -18.07
N LYS A 33 8.33 -11.65 -18.04
CA LYS A 33 9.43 -12.01 -17.14
C LYS A 33 10.67 -11.16 -17.40
N TYR A 34 11.01 -10.87 -18.65
CA TYR A 34 12.20 -10.09 -19.01
C TYR A 34 12.04 -8.59 -18.77
N ILE A 35 10.85 -8.04 -19.05
CA ILE A 35 10.49 -6.67 -18.66
C ILE A 35 10.66 -6.48 -17.15
N ALA A 36 10.31 -7.49 -16.36
CA ALA A 36 10.40 -7.46 -14.90
C ALA A 36 11.73 -8.01 -14.33
N LYS A 37 12.74 -8.31 -15.15
CA LYS A 37 14.00 -8.97 -14.71
C LYS A 37 15.08 -7.99 -14.25
N GLY A 38 14.96 -6.69 -14.57
CA GLY A 38 15.94 -5.67 -14.15
C GLY A 38 15.86 -5.37 -12.64
N PRO A 39 16.92 -4.83 -12.03
CA PRO A 39 16.79 -4.21 -10.72
C PRO A 39 15.91 -2.98 -10.88
N ASP A 40 14.62 -3.20 -10.73
CA ASP A 40 13.55 -2.21 -10.87
C ASP A 40 13.59 -1.16 -9.76
N TYR A 41 14.66 -1.06 -8.95
CA TYR A 41 14.70 -0.19 -7.78
C TYR A 41 15.77 0.88 -7.90
N ALA A 42 15.36 2.14 -7.76
CA ALA A 42 16.23 3.29 -7.61
C ALA A 42 16.09 3.83 -6.19
N ALA A 43 17.22 4.05 -5.52
CA ALA A 43 17.27 4.82 -4.29
C ALA A 43 17.36 6.29 -4.67
N TYR A 44 16.34 7.09 -4.34
CA TYR A 44 16.38 8.53 -4.60
C TYR A 44 16.06 9.32 -3.33
N ARG A 45 16.50 10.57 -3.30
CA ARG A 45 16.21 11.55 -2.26
C ARG A 45 15.53 12.75 -2.89
N VAL A 46 14.41 13.19 -2.31
CA VAL A 46 13.78 14.46 -2.69
C VAL A 46 14.42 15.56 -1.87
N ASN A 47 15.18 16.44 -2.52
CA ASN A 47 15.77 17.59 -1.85
C ASN A 47 14.77 18.75 -1.86
N HIS A 48 14.40 19.26 -0.69
CA HIS A 48 13.66 20.52 -0.58
C HIS A 48 14.66 21.68 -0.48
N PRO A 49 14.64 22.65 -1.41
CA PRO A 49 15.57 23.77 -1.40
C PRO A 49 15.12 24.83 -0.38
N GLN A 50 15.24 24.55 0.92
CA GLN A 50 15.02 25.56 1.96
C GLN A 50 16.05 25.44 3.08
N GLY A 51 17.11 26.24 2.99
CA GLY A 51 17.84 26.81 4.14
C GLY A 51 18.43 25.87 5.20
N GLN A 52 18.72 24.60 4.90
CA GLN A 52 19.25 23.69 5.92
C GLN A 52 20.77 23.73 6.04
N ASN A 53 21.23 23.86 7.30
CA ASN A 53 22.62 23.85 7.72
C ASN A 53 23.33 22.55 7.27
N ILE A 54 24.53 22.65 6.72
CA ILE A 54 25.28 21.55 6.07
C ILE A 54 25.41 20.30 6.98
N LEU A 55 25.56 20.52 8.30
CA LEU A 55 25.70 19.45 9.30
C LEU A 55 24.41 18.67 9.56
N GLN A 56 23.25 19.34 9.50
CA GLN A 56 21.94 18.72 9.72
C GLN A 56 21.50 17.91 8.49
N THR A 57 21.85 18.41 7.29
CA THR A 57 21.67 17.73 6.01
C THR A 57 22.54 16.47 5.89
N ALA A 58 23.73 16.46 6.49
CA ALA A 58 24.64 15.31 6.51
C ALA A 58 24.16 14.19 7.45
N GLN A 59 23.57 14.53 8.59
CA GLN A 59 22.99 13.54 9.51
C GLN A 59 21.70 12.90 8.99
N SER A 60 20.85 13.64 8.26
CA SER A 60 19.65 13.09 7.61
C SER A 60 19.93 12.41 6.26
N ALA A 61 21.07 12.69 5.62
CA ALA A 61 21.43 12.10 4.34
C ALA A 61 21.53 10.57 4.36
N ALA A 62 21.92 9.97 5.49
CA ALA A 62 22.05 8.53 5.61
C ALA A 62 20.70 7.80 5.81
N SER A 63 19.66 8.49 6.28
CA SER A 63 18.37 7.89 6.65
C SER A 63 17.25 8.03 5.62
N ASP A 64 17.36 8.99 4.68
CA ASP A 64 16.21 9.46 3.91
C ASP A 64 16.19 9.01 2.43
N TYR A 65 16.95 7.96 2.08
CA TYR A 65 16.86 7.38 0.74
C TYR A 65 15.58 6.55 0.60
N ILE A 66 14.73 6.94 -0.34
CA ILE A 66 13.53 6.21 -0.70
C ILE A 66 13.91 5.18 -1.76
N ASN A 67 13.82 3.89 -1.42
CA ASN A 67 13.87 2.81 -2.40
C ASN A 67 12.53 2.77 -3.14
N ALA A 68 12.54 3.19 -4.40
CA ALA A 68 11.35 3.23 -5.25
C ALA A 68 11.54 2.42 -6.51
N ARG A 69 10.42 2.06 -7.15
CA ARG A 69 10.43 1.27 -8.37
C ARG A 69 10.57 2.17 -9.60
N TYR A 70 11.49 1.87 -10.51
CA TYR A 70 11.53 2.46 -11.85
C TYR A 70 10.27 2.03 -12.62
N LEU A 71 9.62 2.99 -13.26
CA LEU A 71 8.45 2.75 -14.13
C LEU A 71 8.89 2.96 -15.57
N SER A 72 8.44 2.10 -16.48
CA SER A 72 8.66 2.33 -17.91
C SER A 72 8.01 3.64 -18.35
N ALA A 73 8.55 4.30 -19.38
CA ALA A 73 8.01 5.57 -19.90
C ALA A 73 6.51 5.44 -20.26
N THR A 74 6.12 4.31 -20.85
CA THR A 74 4.71 4.02 -21.19
C THR A 74 3.84 3.88 -19.95
N GLU A 75 4.31 3.17 -18.91
CA GLU A 75 3.56 3.05 -17.65
C GLU A 75 3.42 4.40 -16.94
N ALA A 76 4.49 5.20 -16.92
CA ALA A 76 4.47 6.53 -16.33
C ALA A 76 3.45 7.44 -17.05
N MET A 77 3.44 7.44 -18.38
CA MET A 77 2.49 8.22 -19.18
C MET A 77 1.04 7.76 -18.94
N TRP A 78 0.82 6.44 -18.88
CA TRP A 78 -0.50 5.87 -18.56
C TRP A 78 -1.01 6.31 -17.20
N ARG A 79 -0.12 6.37 -16.19
CA ARG A 79 -0.44 6.88 -14.84
C ARG A 79 -0.68 8.39 -14.82
N ILE A 80 0.10 9.17 -15.56
CA ILE A 80 -0.06 10.64 -15.67
C ILE A 80 -1.44 10.98 -16.26
N TYR A 81 -1.88 10.24 -17.27
CA TYR A 81 -3.21 10.41 -17.86
C TYR A 81 -4.36 9.84 -16.99
N GLY A 82 -4.06 9.26 -15.83
CA GLY A 82 -5.08 8.72 -14.94
C GLY A 82 -5.75 7.45 -15.47
N ASN A 83 -5.16 6.78 -16.46
CA ASN A 83 -5.72 5.55 -17.01
C ASN A 83 -5.56 4.39 -16.01
N THR A 84 -6.55 3.50 -16.00
CA THR A 84 -6.49 2.31 -15.14
C THR A 84 -5.43 1.34 -15.68
N LEU A 85 -4.46 0.99 -14.84
CA LEU A 85 -3.39 0.05 -15.20
C LEU A 85 -3.89 -1.39 -15.24
N THR A 86 -4.62 -1.78 -14.19
CA THR A 86 -5.17 -3.12 -14.03
C THR A 86 -6.47 -3.00 -13.27
N SER A 87 -7.53 -3.64 -13.77
CA SER A 87 -8.73 -3.89 -12.98
C SER A 87 -8.75 -5.36 -12.58
N LYS A 88 -9.07 -5.64 -11.32
CA LYS A 88 -9.25 -7.00 -10.79
C LYS A 88 -10.66 -7.10 -10.26
N THR A 89 -11.37 -8.16 -10.65
CA THR A 89 -12.72 -8.46 -10.16
C THR A 89 -12.69 -9.87 -9.54
N PRO A 90 -12.82 -10.00 -8.21
CA PRO A 90 -12.97 -8.94 -7.21
C PRO A 90 -11.69 -8.12 -7.00
N ALA A 91 -11.82 -6.92 -6.44
CA ALA A 91 -10.66 -6.10 -6.10
C ALA A 91 -9.88 -6.76 -4.95
N VAL A 92 -8.55 -6.65 -4.97
CA VAL A 92 -7.69 -7.25 -3.94
C VAL A 92 -7.03 -6.16 -3.12
N ILE A 93 -7.30 -6.10 -1.81
CA ILE A 93 -6.63 -5.20 -0.87
C ILE A 93 -5.44 -5.93 -0.25
N ARG A 94 -4.29 -5.26 -0.21
CA ARG A 94 -3.07 -5.78 0.41
C ARG A 94 -2.92 -5.21 1.82
N LEU A 95 -2.93 -6.06 2.83
CA LEU A 95 -2.83 -5.69 4.24
C LEU A 95 -1.39 -5.79 4.74
N SER A 96 -0.92 -4.72 5.39
CA SER A 96 0.44 -4.63 5.93
C SER A 96 0.47 -5.07 7.38
N ILE A 97 1.50 -5.82 7.76
CA ILE A 97 1.74 -6.22 9.15
C ILE A 97 3.09 -5.73 9.61
N HIS A 98 3.19 -5.45 10.91
CA HIS A 98 4.41 -5.02 11.59
C HIS A 98 4.26 -5.30 13.09
N GLY A 99 5.38 -5.28 13.82
CA GLY A 99 5.35 -5.29 15.29
C GLY A 99 4.95 -3.93 15.88
N PRO A 100 4.78 -3.84 17.21
CA PRO A 100 4.26 -2.64 17.89
C PRO A 100 5.05 -1.36 17.60
N GLN A 101 6.39 -1.45 17.55
CA GLN A 101 7.28 -0.32 17.31
C GLN A 101 7.83 -0.26 15.88
N ALA A 102 7.35 -1.14 14.99
CA ALA A 102 7.80 -1.22 13.60
C ALA A 102 6.79 -0.62 12.62
N ASN A 103 5.86 0.21 13.10
CA ASN A 103 4.93 0.91 12.22
C ASN A 103 5.70 1.88 11.31
N ARG A 104 5.37 1.87 10.02
CA ARG A 104 5.88 2.84 9.04
C ARG A 104 4.74 3.80 8.72
N GLY A 105 4.96 5.09 8.94
CA GLY A 105 3.98 6.12 8.59
C GLY A 105 3.60 6.04 7.11
N GLN A 106 2.30 6.03 6.83
CA GLN A 106 1.82 6.11 5.46
C GLN A 106 1.68 7.59 5.08
N TYR A 107 2.29 8.02 3.98
CA TYR A 107 2.15 9.39 3.52
C TYR A 107 0.79 9.59 2.84
N ARG A 108 0.01 10.57 3.31
CA ARG A 108 -1.20 11.02 2.62
C ARG A 108 -0.89 12.27 1.79
N ALA A 109 -0.99 12.15 0.47
CA ALA A 109 -0.86 13.29 -0.42
C ALA A 109 -2.08 14.24 -0.26
N GLY A 110 -1.83 15.50 0.09
CA GLY A 110 -2.84 16.55 0.30
C GLY A 110 -2.23 17.86 0.80
N ARG A 111 -3.00 18.97 0.80
CA ARG A 111 -2.55 20.30 1.27
C ARG A 111 -2.03 20.28 2.72
N ASP A 112 -2.61 19.44 3.56
CA ASP A 112 -2.26 19.28 4.98
C ASP A 112 -1.60 17.92 5.23
N GLY A 113 -0.47 17.67 4.55
CA GLY A 113 0.25 16.39 4.58
C GLY A 113 0.36 15.80 5.98
N GLY A 114 -0.31 14.66 6.19
CA GLY A 114 -0.35 13.95 7.47
C GLY A 114 0.11 12.50 7.31
N SER A 115 0.71 11.95 8.36
CA SER A 115 0.99 10.52 8.44
C SER A 115 -0.30 9.77 8.76
N GLU A 116 -0.66 8.81 7.92
CA GLU A 116 -1.77 7.91 8.15
C GLU A 116 -1.30 6.65 8.90
N ALA A 117 -2.18 6.12 9.75
CA ALA A 117 -1.98 4.86 10.44
C ALA A 117 -1.88 3.70 9.45
N SER A 118 -1.13 2.66 9.82
CA SER A 118 -1.18 1.41 9.08
C SER A 118 -2.57 0.78 9.18
N THR A 119 -2.88 -0.06 8.19
CA THR A 119 -4.11 -0.87 8.20
C THR A 119 -4.22 -1.75 9.45
N LEU A 120 -3.10 -2.25 9.99
CA LEU A 120 -3.12 -3.06 11.22
C LEU A 120 -3.51 -2.22 12.43
N LEU A 121 -2.95 -1.01 12.59
CA LEU A 121 -3.31 -0.12 13.69
C LEU A 121 -4.80 0.26 13.63
N ARG A 122 -5.32 0.63 12.45
CA ARG A 122 -6.75 0.91 12.29
C ARG A 122 -7.64 -0.28 12.64
N TYR A 123 -7.21 -1.50 12.31
CA TYR A 123 -7.92 -2.71 12.71
C TYR A 123 -7.95 -2.91 14.22
N LEU A 124 -6.85 -2.61 14.94
CA LEU A 124 -6.84 -2.69 16.40
C LEU A 124 -7.74 -1.62 17.04
N LEU A 125 -7.83 -0.43 16.43
CA LEU A 125 -8.71 0.66 16.83
C LEU A 125 -10.18 0.48 16.40
N ARG A 126 -10.57 -0.68 15.87
CA ARG A 126 -11.94 -0.89 15.40
C ARG A 126 -12.95 -0.87 16.56
N PRO A 127 -14.18 -0.38 16.32
CA PRO A 127 -15.27 -0.40 17.28
C PRO A 127 -15.59 -1.78 17.83
N ALA A 128 -16.14 -1.81 19.04
CA ALA A 128 -16.41 -3.06 19.74
C ALA A 128 -17.39 -3.99 19.00
N VAL A 129 -18.29 -3.42 18.19
CA VAL A 129 -19.25 -4.16 17.34
C VAL A 129 -18.56 -5.07 16.33
N PHE A 130 -17.30 -4.77 15.97
CA PHE A 130 -16.51 -5.54 14.99
C PHE A 130 -15.45 -6.44 15.64
N ALA A 131 -15.56 -6.70 16.95
CA ALA A 131 -14.61 -7.52 17.71
C ALA A 131 -14.29 -8.86 17.05
N ALA A 132 -15.34 -9.54 16.59
CA ALA A 132 -15.32 -10.92 16.15
C ALA A 132 -14.74 -11.09 14.74
N LEU A 133 -14.48 -10.00 14.01
CA LEU A 133 -13.93 -10.08 12.68
C LEU A 133 -12.42 -10.29 12.74
N THR A 134 -11.93 -11.26 11.97
CA THR A 134 -10.50 -11.39 11.68
C THR A 134 -9.99 -10.20 10.87
N TYR A 135 -8.67 -10.10 10.73
CA TYR A 135 -8.06 -8.95 10.07
C TYR A 135 -8.47 -8.84 8.58
N THR A 136 -8.58 -9.96 7.88
CA THR A 136 -9.04 -10.00 6.49
C THR A 136 -10.53 -9.71 6.38
N GLU A 137 -11.37 -10.38 7.17
CA GLU A 137 -12.83 -10.19 7.14
C GLU A 137 -13.23 -8.74 7.44
N TYR A 138 -12.50 -8.07 8.34
CA TYR A 138 -12.72 -6.66 8.62
C TYR A 138 -12.56 -5.81 7.36
N TYR A 139 -11.47 -5.94 6.62
CA TYR A 139 -11.24 -5.13 5.41
C TYR A 139 -12.08 -5.55 4.18
N GLU A 140 -12.58 -6.78 4.18
CA GLU A 140 -13.55 -7.24 3.18
C GLU A 140 -14.94 -6.66 3.44
N SER A 141 -15.36 -6.62 4.71
CA SER A 141 -16.72 -6.23 5.10
C SER A 141 -16.87 -4.75 5.48
N ILE A 142 -15.79 -4.05 5.83
CA ILE A 142 -15.81 -2.67 6.30
C ILE A 142 -15.11 -1.76 5.29
N THR A 143 -15.62 -0.55 5.12
CA THR A 143 -15.04 0.48 4.25
C THR A 143 -14.85 1.78 5.04
N PRO A 144 -13.65 2.39 4.99
CA PRO A 144 -13.45 3.73 5.54
C PRO A 144 -14.23 4.75 4.70
N VAL A 145 -14.93 5.66 5.36
CA VAL A 145 -15.73 6.71 4.70
C VAL A 145 -14.92 7.99 4.59
N ARG A 146 -14.51 8.54 5.74
CA ARG A 146 -13.72 9.75 5.85
C ARG A 146 -13.12 9.90 7.24
N THR A 147 -12.24 10.87 7.40
CA THR A 147 -11.82 11.35 8.72
C THR A 147 -13.01 11.94 9.48
N ALA A 148 -13.12 11.64 10.77
CA ALA A 148 -14.15 12.21 11.64
C ALA A 148 -13.85 13.69 11.94
N THR A 149 -14.87 14.54 11.92
CA THR A 149 -14.71 15.95 12.34
C THR A 149 -14.49 16.03 13.85
N PRO A 150 -13.90 17.12 14.37
CA PRO A 150 -13.73 17.29 15.83
C PRO A 150 -15.05 17.17 16.60
N GLU A 151 -16.13 17.76 16.06
CA GLU A 151 -17.46 17.69 16.66
C GLU A 151 -18.01 16.26 16.73
N GLU A 152 -17.78 15.44 15.70
CA GLU A 152 -18.20 14.03 15.68
C GLU A 152 -17.38 13.14 16.63
N GLN A 153 -16.16 13.57 16.98
CA GLN A 153 -15.33 12.86 17.95
C GLN A 153 -15.84 13.06 19.38
N GLU A 154 -16.36 14.25 19.67
CA GLU A 154 -16.93 14.60 20.99
C GLU A 154 -18.39 14.14 21.12
N HIS A 155 -19.19 14.36 20.07
CA HIS A 155 -20.62 14.08 20.07
C HIS A 155 -20.96 12.92 19.16
N ARG A 156 -21.17 11.74 19.77
CA ARG A 156 -21.57 10.52 19.04
C ARG A 156 -22.90 10.64 18.32
N ASP A 157 -23.78 11.55 18.75
CA ASP A 157 -25.10 11.77 18.15
C ASP A 157 -25.01 12.38 16.74
N LEU A 158 -23.89 13.02 16.43
CA LEU A 158 -23.63 13.60 15.10
C LEU A 158 -23.15 12.55 14.09
N ILE A 159 -22.84 11.32 14.53
CA ILE A 159 -22.35 10.26 13.64
C ILE A 159 -23.49 9.80 12.72
N PRO A 160 -23.29 9.79 11.38
CA PRO A 160 -24.30 9.34 10.45
C PRO A 160 -24.79 7.91 10.73
N ALA A 161 -26.08 7.67 10.54
CA ALA A 161 -26.67 6.35 10.76
C ALA A 161 -25.94 5.25 9.95
N GLY A 162 -25.53 4.19 10.64
CA GLY A 162 -24.79 3.06 10.05
C GLY A 162 -23.28 3.31 9.86
N ALA A 163 -22.77 4.49 10.21
CA ALA A 163 -21.36 4.73 10.42
C ALA A 163 -20.95 4.48 11.87
N PHE A 164 -19.68 4.16 12.07
CA PHE A 164 -19.08 3.93 13.38
C PHE A 164 -17.77 4.70 13.45
N LEU A 165 -17.46 5.24 14.62
CA LEU A 165 -16.23 5.97 14.88
C LEU A 165 -15.15 5.00 15.42
N GLU A 166 -13.97 5.02 14.81
CA GLU A 166 -12.78 4.32 15.33
C GLU A 166 -12.46 4.78 16.77
N ALA A 167 -11.89 3.87 17.57
CA ALA A 167 -11.39 4.23 18.89
C ALA A 167 -10.19 5.17 18.77
N THR A 168 -10.06 6.07 19.74
CA THR A 168 -8.91 6.97 19.87
C THR A 168 -8.13 6.59 21.12
N GLU A 169 -6.81 6.44 20.98
CA GLU A 169 -5.89 6.23 22.09
C GLU A 169 -5.05 7.50 22.33
N PRO A 170 -4.63 7.78 23.59
CA PRO A 170 -3.71 8.87 23.87
C PRO A 170 -2.39 8.70 23.10
N GLY A 171 -1.90 9.77 22.47
CA GLY A 171 -0.63 9.78 21.74
C GLY A 171 -0.70 9.31 20.28
N LEU A 172 -1.90 9.10 19.72
CA LEU A 172 -2.06 8.89 18.28
C LEU A 172 -1.85 10.21 17.52
N ASN A 173 -0.98 10.16 16.51
CA ASN A 173 -0.64 11.32 15.66
C ASN A 173 -1.48 11.39 14.37
N PHE A 174 -2.58 10.63 14.29
CA PHE A 174 -3.47 10.59 13.13
C PHE A 174 -4.92 10.67 13.59
N PRO A 175 -5.80 11.30 12.79
CA PRO A 175 -7.20 11.47 13.19
C PRO A 175 -8.00 10.16 13.00
N PRO A 176 -8.99 9.91 13.87
CA PRO A 176 -9.86 8.73 13.77
C PRO A 176 -10.73 8.80 12.51
N MET A 177 -11.08 7.64 11.95
CA MET A 177 -11.98 7.56 10.81
C MET A 177 -13.40 7.15 11.19
N LEU A 178 -14.35 7.64 10.39
CA LEU A 178 -15.66 7.05 10.28
C LEU A 178 -15.60 5.87 9.31
N ILE A 179 -16.06 4.72 9.79
CA ILE A 179 -16.12 3.46 9.04
C ILE A 179 -17.57 3.03 8.90
N ARG A 180 -17.88 2.24 7.88
CA ARG A 180 -19.21 1.63 7.71
C ARG A 180 -19.12 0.23 7.14
N ARG A 181 -20.18 -0.56 7.31
CA ARG A 181 -20.31 -1.83 6.59
C ARG A 181 -20.37 -1.57 5.09
N ARG A 182 -19.63 -2.36 4.33
CA ARG A 182 -19.56 -2.29 2.86
C ARG A 182 -20.95 -2.58 2.30
N GLN A 183 -21.46 -1.65 1.50
CA GLN A 183 -22.76 -1.78 0.84
C GLN A 183 -22.64 -2.18 -0.64
N ARG A 184 -21.49 -1.93 -1.27
CA ARG A 184 -21.27 -2.17 -2.71
C ARG A 184 -19.88 -2.73 -2.97
N GLY A 185 -19.79 -3.55 -4.01
CA GLY A 185 -18.57 -4.20 -4.48
C GLY A 185 -18.14 -5.37 -3.61
N THR A 186 -17.40 -6.29 -4.20
CA THR A 186 -16.72 -7.40 -3.50
C THR A 186 -15.22 -7.15 -3.52
N VAL A 187 -14.60 -7.41 -2.38
CA VAL A 187 -13.17 -7.21 -2.18
C VAL A 187 -12.63 -8.41 -1.43
N VAL A 188 -11.41 -8.82 -1.78
CA VAL A 188 -10.66 -9.86 -1.08
C VAL A 188 -9.46 -9.20 -0.41
N ALA A 189 -9.34 -9.32 0.90
CA ALA A 189 -8.21 -8.79 1.64
C ALA A 189 -7.13 -9.88 1.80
N ARG A 190 -5.88 -9.52 1.52
CA ARG A 190 -4.74 -10.44 1.64
C ARG A 190 -3.63 -9.82 2.46
N ILE A 191 -3.25 -10.50 3.53
CA ILE A 191 -2.07 -10.15 4.32
C ILE A 191 -0.81 -10.43 3.50
N ASN A 192 0.17 -9.54 3.62
CA ASN A 192 1.48 -9.70 2.99
C ASN A 192 2.08 -11.09 3.21
N ILE A 193 2.73 -11.62 2.17
CA ILE A 193 3.54 -12.83 2.31
C ILE A 193 4.73 -12.49 3.19
N VAL A 194 4.84 -13.20 4.31
CA VAL A 194 5.96 -13.11 5.24
C VAL A 194 6.58 -14.49 5.36
N ARG A 195 7.91 -14.55 5.27
CA ARG A 195 8.69 -15.79 5.34
C ARG A 195 8.81 -16.23 6.81
N PRO A 196 8.91 -17.54 7.09
CA PRO A 196 9.15 -18.03 8.46
C PRO A 196 10.39 -17.41 9.14
N SER A 197 11.43 -17.08 8.35
CA SER A 197 12.65 -16.43 8.83
C SER A 197 12.46 -14.99 9.32
N ALA A 198 11.28 -14.39 9.12
CA ALA A 198 10.99 -13.02 9.57
C ALA A 198 10.54 -12.93 11.04
N GLY A 199 10.63 -14.02 11.80
CA GLY A 199 10.37 -14.05 13.25
C GLY A 199 8.94 -13.65 13.59
N ASP A 200 8.78 -12.70 14.52
CA ASP A 200 7.50 -12.24 15.04
C ASP A 200 6.49 -11.87 13.94
N ALA A 201 6.93 -11.27 12.84
CA ALA A 201 6.04 -10.90 11.75
C ALA A 201 5.34 -12.13 11.11
N PHE A 202 6.01 -13.28 11.09
CA PHE A 202 5.42 -14.53 10.60
C PHE A 202 4.33 -15.04 11.55
N TYR A 203 4.57 -15.01 12.87
CA TYR A 203 3.60 -15.44 13.87
C TYR A 203 2.42 -14.48 13.98
N ILE A 204 2.66 -13.17 13.94
CA ILE A 204 1.61 -12.14 13.86
C ILE A 204 0.71 -12.42 12.65
N LYS A 205 1.28 -12.72 11.48
CA LYS A 205 0.49 -13.11 10.30
C LYS A 205 -0.39 -14.33 10.58
N ALA A 206 0.18 -15.39 11.15
CA ALA A 206 -0.55 -16.62 11.44
C ALA A 206 -1.72 -16.35 12.41
N ILE A 207 -1.48 -15.58 13.46
CA ILE A 207 -2.50 -15.17 14.43
C ILE A 207 -3.63 -14.39 13.72
N LEU A 208 -3.29 -13.34 12.97
CA LEU A 208 -4.26 -12.47 12.30
C LEU A 208 -5.09 -13.19 11.22
N LEU A 209 -4.59 -14.32 10.68
CA LEU A 209 -5.33 -15.16 9.72
C LEU A 209 -6.37 -16.05 10.40
N HIS A 210 -6.15 -16.45 11.65
CA HIS A 210 -6.94 -17.51 12.29
C HIS A 210 -7.78 -17.04 13.47
N ARG A 211 -7.45 -15.91 14.09
CA ARG A 211 -8.23 -15.38 15.21
C ARG A 211 -8.43 -13.86 15.12
N PRO A 212 -9.57 -13.34 15.61
CA PRO A 212 -9.74 -11.93 15.87
C PRO A 212 -8.81 -11.45 16.98
N VAL A 213 -8.24 -10.27 16.82
CA VAL A 213 -7.25 -9.67 17.74
C VAL A 213 -7.68 -8.25 18.06
N ARG A 214 -7.60 -7.80 19.32
CA ARG A 214 -7.97 -6.44 19.72
C ARG A 214 -6.81 -5.57 20.16
N SER A 215 -5.76 -6.18 20.67
CA SER A 215 -4.62 -5.45 21.21
C SER A 215 -3.29 -6.05 20.74
N TRP A 216 -2.21 -5.29 20.95
CA TRP A 216 -0.85 -5.81 20.78
C TRP A 216 -0.53 -6.95 21.74
N LEU A 217 -1.19 -7.03 22.90
CA LEU A 217 -1.03 -8.11 23.86
C LEU A 217 -1.53 -9.43 23.26
N ASP A 218 -2.65 -9.38 22.54
CA ASP A 218 -3.24 -10.53 21.85
C ASP A 218 -2.38 -11.02 20.67
N LEU A 219 -1.38 -10.24 20.24
CA LEU A 219 -0.43 -10.62 19.19
C LEU A 219 0.86 -11.22 19.74
N ARG A 220 1.04 -11.22 21.07
CA ARG A 220 2.18 -11.90 21.69
C ARG A 220 1.95 -13.42 21.63
N THR A 221 3.00 -14.13 21.20
CA THR A 221 3.12 -15.59 21.27
C THR A 221 3.70 -16.01 22.61
#